data_AF-A0A925LIQ5-F1
#
_entry.id   AF-A0A925LIQ5-F1
#
_cell.length_a   1.000
_cell.length_b   1.000
_cell.length_c   1.000
_cell.angle_alpha   90.00
_cell.angle_beta   90.00
_cell.angle_gamma   90.00
#
_symmetry.space_group_name_H-M   'P 1'
#
loop_
_entity.id
_entity.type
_entity.pdbx_description
1 polymer ?
#
loop_
_entity_poly.entity_id
_entity_poly.type
_entity_poly.pdbx_seq_one_letter_code
_entity_poly.pdbx_strand_id
1 'polypeptide(L)'
;MAILPDNSQLLDASGHPLRSILAINRLDTAEKERLYASLLPQRLRNVLGLAEEVFCNPAGERLVDFIAPEGLPLVRIEARQHPDDRDFVFFLELSDTQFHQLELCFCIICDPSAPRFDVDVDEQGKINWFASNGRNIPEELRAMQAGLFPNQTRRGLQLFTDLFPLVERFTDALGKEMIVAEPLSYDNAIRYEKYGFDYLRGKRLMREINREFQPGGRYFDQLNGSSPFRMPGMERTVRGRSWAIHDGIMDEAWDGVQIYKVIGVNAGIEMFPEREQEKR
;
A
#
# COMPACT_ATOMS: atom_id res chain seq x y z
N MET A 1 -5.65 18.56 20.49
CA MET A 1 -7.08 18.47 20.12
C MET A 1 -7.09 17.83 18.74
N ALA A 2 -7.99 16.88 18.48
CA ALA A 2 -8.03 16.18 17.20
C ALA A 2 -8.37 17.18 16.06
N ILE A 3 -7.73 17.01 14.91
CA ILE A 3 -7.91 17.82 13.70
C ILE A 3 -9.20 17.40 12.98
N LEU A 4 -9.47 16.10 12.92
CA LEU A 4 -10.62 15.56 12.20
C LEU A 4 -11.91 15.70 13.03
N PRO A 5 -13.05 15.96 12.38
CA PRO A 5 -14.34 16.03 13.06
C PRO A 5 -14.69 14.69 13.70
N ASP A 6 -15.33 14.76 14.87
CA ASP A 6 -15.77 13.62 15.68
C ASP A 6 -14.64 12.63 16.04
N ASN A 7 -13.38 13.09 16.01
CA ASN A 7 -12.23 12.32 16.43
C ASN A 7 -11.73 12.77 17.81
N SER A 8 -11.05 11.88 18.52
CA SER A 8 -10.56 12.14 19.87
C SER A 8 -9.15 11.58 20.04
N GLN A 9 -8.37 12.21 20.93
CA GLN A 9 -7.05 11.69 21.31
C GLN A 9 -7.20 10.26 21.87
N LEU A 10 -6.34 9.34 21.42
CA LEU A 10 -6.22 8.02 22.00
C LEU A 10 -5.72 8.12 23.44
N LEU A 11 -6.37 7.39 24.34
CA LEU A 11 -6.01 7.29 25.75
C LEU A 11 -5.74 5.83 26.11
N ASP A 12 -4.85 5.60 27.06
CA ASP A 12 -4.72 4.30 27.73
C ASP A 12 -5.88 4.06 28.72
N ALA A 13 -5.96 2.87 29.30
CA ALA A 13 -6.97 2.52 30.30
C ALA A 13 -6.96 3.43 31.55
N SER A 14 -5.86 4.13 31.82
CA SER A 14 -5.72 5.10 32.93
C SER A 14 -6.07 6.54 32.52
N GLY A 15 -6.43 6.78 31.26
CA GLY A 15 -6.77 8.09 30.72
C GLY A 15 -5.58 8.95 30.27
N HIS A 16 -4.36 8.39 30.19
CA HIS A 16 -3.20 9.13 29.69
C HIS A 16 -3.17 9.13 28.16
N PRO A 17 -2.78 10.25 27.52
CA PRO A 17 -2.76 10.34 26.07
C PRO A 17 -1.64 9.50 25.45
N LEU A 18 -2.02 8.65 24.50
CA LEU A 18 -1.12 7.88 23.65
C LEU A 18 -0.75 8.70 22.41
N ARG A 19 0.56 8.94 22.21
CA ARG A 19 1.07 9.83 21.15
C ARG A 19 1.98 9.16 20.11
N SER A 20 2.20 7.86 20.26
CA SER A 20 3.09 7.09 19.41
C SER A 20 2.70 5.61 19.39
N ILE A 21 3.08 4.90 18.33
CA ILE A 21 3.01 3.43 18.26
C ILE A 21 3.87 2.83 19.37
N LEU A 22 5.05 3.40 19.64
CA LEU A 22 5.89 2.96 20.75
C LEU A 22 5.17 3.00 22.12
N ALA A 23 4.34 4.02 22.36
CA ALA A 23 3.56 4.12 23.60
C ALA A 23 2.47 3.04 23.66
N ILE A 24 1.75 2.81 22.55
CA ILE A 24 0.75 1.74 22.47
C ILE A 24 1.40 0.36 22.68
N ASN A 25 2.60 0.15 22.14
CA ASN A 25 3.29 -1.13 22.20
C ASN A 25 3.67 -1.56 23.63
N ARG A 26 3.75 -0.62 24.57
CA ARG A 26 4.01 -0.84 26.00
C ARG A 26 2.78 -1.22 26.82
N LEU A 27 1.59 -1.12 26.24
CA LEU A 27 0.35 -1.54 26.90
C LEU A 27 0.27 -3.07 26.96
N ASP A 28 -0.62 -3.57 27.80
CA ASP A 28 -0.92 -4.99 27.80
C ASP A 28 -1.48 -5.44 26.44
N THR A 29 -1.32 -6.73 26.14
CA THR A 29 -1.69 -7.28 24.83
C THR A 29 -3.15 -7.04 24.47
N ALA A 30 -4.08 -7.17 25.42
CA ALA A 30 -5.51 -7.04 25.13
C ALA A 30 -5.90 -5.59 24.80
N GLU A 31 -5.36 -4.63 25.55
CA GLU A 31 -5.54 -3.21 25.28
C GLU A 31 -4.90 -2.80 23.95
N LYS A 32 -3.66 -3.24 23.71
CA LYS A 32 -2.94 -2.96 22.47
C LYS A 32 -3.66 -3.49 21.23
N GLU A 33 -4.10 -4.75 21.25
CA GLU A 33 -4.84 -5.35 20.15
C GLU A 33 -6.18 -4.65 19.90
N ARG A 34 -6.90 -4.25 20.96
CA ARG A 34 -8.14 -3.47 20.85
C ARG A 34 -7.91 -2.13 20.13
N LEU A 35 -6.82 -1.43 20.44
CA LEU A 35 -6.47 -0.16 19.79
C LEU A 35 -6.13 -0.38 18.31
N TYR A 36 -5.28 -1.37 17.99
CA TYR A 36 -4.92 -1.67 16.60
C TYR A 36 -6.04 -2.27 15.78
N ALA A 37 -7.02 -2.93 16.40
CA ALA A 37 -8.21 -3.46 15.72
C ALA A 37 -9.08 -2.36 15.08
N SER A 38 -8.92 -1.10 15.50
CA SER A 38 -9.55 0.05 14.85
C SER A 38 -9.05 0.29 13.41
N LEU A 39 -7.89 -0.26 13.05
CA LEU A 39 -7.31 -0.20 11.70
C LEU A 39 -7.85 -1.29 10.77
N LEU A 40 -8.68 -2.22 11.26
CA LEU A 40 -9.27 -3.28 10.45
C LEU A 40 -10.59 -2.81 9.81
N PRO A 41 -10.68 -2.66 8.48
CA PRO A 41 -11.92 -2.26 7.82
C PRO A 41 -13.04 -3.27 8.05
N GLN A 42 -14.28 -2.82 8.23
CA GLN A 42 -15.42 -3.72 8.44
C GLN A 42 -15.59 -4.72 7.28
N ARG A 43 -15.37 -4.27 6.05
CA ARG A 43 -15.41 -5.15 4.87
C ARG A 43 -14.35 -6.25 4.91
N LEU A 44 -13.17 -6.00 5.49
CA LEU A 44 -12.16 -7.03 5.70
C LEU A 44 -12.66 -8.09 6.70
N ARG A 45 -13.26 -7.64 7.81
CA ARG A 45 -13.84 -8.55 8.82
C ARG A 45 -14.89 -9.47 8.21
N ASN A 46 -15.72 -8.93 7.31
CA ASN A 46 -16.74 -9.69 6.59
C ASN A 46 -16.13 -10.71 5.60
N VAL A 47 -15.08 -10.32 4.86
CA VAL A 47 -14.37 -11.23 3.93
C VAL A 47 -13.78 -12.42 4.67
N LEU A 48 -13.21 -12.17 5.86
CA LEU A 48 -12.59 -13.19 6.70
C LEU A 48 -13.60 -13.99 7.54
N GLY A 49 -14.86 -13.57 7.61
CA GLY A 49 -15.88 -14.20 8.45
C GLY A 49 -15.54 -14.13 9.95
N LEU A 50 -14.93 -13.03 10.41
CA LEU A 50 -14.55 -12.86 11.82
C LEU A 50 -15.79 -12.72 12.72
N ALA A 51 -15.78 -13.38 13.87
CA ALA A 51 -16.72 -13.09 14.95
C ALA A 51 -16.40 -11.71 15.57
N GLU A 52 -17.42 -10.97 16.05
CA GLU A 52 -17.27 -9.55 16.45
C GLU A 52 -16.22 -9.30 17.55
N GLU A 53 -15.93 -10.30 18.37
CA GLU A 53 -15.12 -10.15 19.59
C GLU A 53 -13.81 -10.94 19.55
N VAL A 54 -13.62 -11.81 18.56
CA VAL A 54 -12.45 -12.67 18.46
C VAL A 54 -11.91 -12.58 17.05
N PHE A 55 -10.61 -12.31 16.90
CA PHE A 55 -9.89 -12.36 15.62
C PHE A 55 -9.79 -13.79 15.05
N CYS A 56 -10.77 -14.62 15.34
CA CYS A 56 -10.89 -16.00 14.94
C CYS A 56 -12.09 -16.20 14.02
N ASN A 57 -12.03 -17.27 13.23
CA ASN A 57 -13.18 -17.78 12.50
C ASN A 57 -14.14 -18.56 13.43
N PRO A 58 -15.29 -19.04 12.94
CA PRO A 58 -16.24 -19.84 13.73
C PRO A 58 -15.66 -21.17 14.28
N ALA A 59 -14.56 -21.67 13.72
CA ALA A 59 -13.86 -22.86 14.21
C ALA A 59 -12.84 -22.54 15.33
N GLY A 60 -12.68 -21.27 15.70
CA GLY A 60 -11.75 -20.82 16.74
C GLY A 60 -10.32 -20.57 16.25
N GLU A 61 -10.07 -20.67 14.95
CA GLU A 61 -8.75 -20.45 14.35
C GLU A 61 -8.47 -18.95 14.23
N ARG A 62 -7.33 -18.50 14.76
CA ARG A 62 -6.92 -17.09 14.70
C ARG A 62 -6.51 -16.70 13.27
N LEU A 63 -7.15 -15.67 12.74
CA LEU A 63 -6.95 -15.19 11.37
C LEU A 63 -6.27 -13.82 11.30
N VAL A 64 -6.22 -13.07 12.40
CA VAL A 64 -5.54 -11.77 12.46
C VAL A 64 -4.51 -11.75 13.58
N ASP A 65 -3.29 -11.34 13.24
CA ASP A 65 -2.18 -11.17 14.17
C ASP A 65 -1.71 -9.71 14.23
N PHE A 66 -1.41 -9.27 15.44
CA PHE A 66 -0.86 -7.95 15.74
C PHE A 66 0.56 -8.10 16.27
N ILE A 67 1.54 -7.86 15.40
CA ILE A 67 2.96 -7.95 15.73
C ILE A 67 3.42 -6.55 16.11
N ALA A 68 3.51 -6.32 17.41
CA ALA A 68 3.76 -5.00 18.00
C ALA A 68 4.69 -5.11 19.22
N PRO A 69 6.02 -5.28 19.00
CA PRO A 69 6.97 -5.47 20.09
C PRO A 69 7.12 -4.21 20.95
N GLU A 70 7.14 -4.37 22.27
CA GLU A 70 7.15 -3.27 23.27
C GLU A 70 8.26 -2.24 23.05
N GLY A 71 9.45 -2.69 22.65
CA GLY A 71 10.62 -1.84 22.46
C GLY A 71 10.74 -1.19 21.08
N LEU A 72 9.83 -1.48 20.14
CA LEU A 72 9.92 -1.02 18.77
C LEU A 72 8.78 -0.06 18.42
N PRO A 73 9.05 1.01 17.65
CA PRO A 73 8.03 1.96 17.22
C PRO A 73 7.27 1.48 15.97
N LEU A 74 7.03 0.18 15.84
CA LEU A 74 6.38 -0.43 14.68
C LEU A 74 5.21 -1.31 15.09
N VAL A 75 4.19 -1.36 14.25
CA VAL A 75 3.12 -2.36 14.32
C VAL A 75 2.94 -2.97 12.95
N ARG A 76 2.75 -4.29 12.94
CA ARG A 76 2.31 -5.02 11.76
C ARG A 76 1.02 -5.75 12.07
N ILE A 77 0.06 -5.62 11.17
CA ILE A 77 -1.23 -6.30 11.22
C ILE A 77 -1.29 -7.24 10.03
N GLU A 78 -1.40 -8.53 10.33
CA GLU A 78 -1.43 -9.60 9.34
C GLU A 78 -2.79 -10.29 9.39
N ALA A 79 -3.45 -10.46 8.25
CA ALA A 79 -4.66 -11.27 8.17
C ALA A 79 -4.63 -12.26 7.00
N ARG A 80 -5.09 -13.47 7.26
CA ARG A 80 -5.13 -14.58 6.29
C ARG A 80 -6.53 -15.18 6.21
N GLN A 81 -6.85 -15.83 5.09
CA GLN A 81 -8.11 -16.54 4.93
C GLN A 81 -8.11 -17.83 5.77
N HIS A 82 -6.98 -18.53 5.79
CA HIS A 82 -6.68 -19.63 6.68
C HIS A 82 -5.31 -19.43 7.35
N PRO A 83 -5.10 -19.93 8.58
CA PRO A 83 -3.83 -19.73 9.30
C PRO A 83 -2.59 -20.20 8.53
N ASP A 84 -2.73 -21.29 7.75
CA ASP A 84 -1.64 -21.90 6.99
C ASP A 84 -1.44 -21.29 5.59
N ASP A 85 -2.22 -20.28 5.21
CA ASP A 85 -2.06 -19.62 3.91
C ASP A 85 -0.71 -18.89 3.82
N ARG A 86 -0.02 -19.10 2.70
CA ARG A 86 1.24 -18.39 2.38
C ARG A 86 1.03 -16.88 2.24
N ASP A 87 -0.04 -16.48 1.54
CA ASP A 87 -0.28 -15.07 1.22
C ASP A 87 -1.24 -14.43 2.22
N PHE A 88 -0.99 -13.15 2.51
CA PHE A 88 -1.90 -12.33 3.28
C PHE A 88 -3.10 -11.90 2.44
N VAL A 89 -4.29 -11.92 3.04
CA VAL A 89 -5.45 -11.16 2.55
C VAL A 89 -5.25 -9.68 2.85
N PHE A 90 -4.70 -9.38 4.02
CA PHE A 90 -4.39 -8.03 4.47
C PHE A 90 -3.06 -8.01 5.21
N PHE A 91 -2.22 -7.05 4.84
CA PHE A 91 -1.00 -6.72 5.55
C PHE A 91 -0.95 -5.20 5.68
N LEU A 92 -0.70 -4.71 6.89
CA LEU A 92 -0.44 -3.31 7.14
C LEU A 92 0.75 -3.19 8.07
N GLU A 93 1.73 -2.38 7.70
CA GLU A 93 2.85 -2.00 8.56
C GLU A 93 2.89 -0.48 8.71
N LEU A 94 2.91 -0.03 9.96
CA LEU A 94 3.00 1.37 10.34
C LEU A 94 4.17 1.56 11.31
N SER A 95 4.82 2.72 11.24
CA SER A 95 5.89 3.08 12.20
C SER A 95 5.78 4.53 12.68
N ASP A 96 6.36 4.82 13.85
CA ASP A 96 6.69 6.22 14.19
C ASP A 96 7.98 6.64 13.50
N THR A 97 7.99 7.86 12.98
CA THR A 97 9.21 8.53 12.54
C THR A 97 9.83 9.37 13.65
N GLN A 98 11.10 9.75 13.48
CA GLN A 98 11.79 10.71 14.36
C GLN A 98 11.21 12.14 14.32
N PHE A 99 10.36 12.46 13.34
CA PHE A 99 9.79 13.79 13.14
C PHE A 99 8.34 13.90 13.63
N HIS A 100 7.90 13.00 14.51
CA HIS A 100 6.52 12.92 15.01
C HIS A 100 5.47 12.73 13.91
N GLN A 101 5.85 12.08 12.80
CA GLN A 101 4.96 11.67 11.72
C GLN A 101 4.67 10.17 11.85
N LEU A 102 3.53 9.74 11.30
CA LEU A 102 3.27 8.32 11.09
C LEU A 102 3.85 7.91 9.73
N GLU A 103 4.58 6.82 9.65
CA GLU A 103 4.98 6.22 8.39
C GLU A 103 4.03 5.08 8.02
N LEU A 104 3.44 5.15 6.83
CA LEU A 104 2.77 4.02 6.20
C LEU A 104 3.83 3.23 5.44
N CYS A 105 4.45 2.27 6.13
CA CYS A 105 5.59 1.52 5.60
C CYS A 105 5.19 0.61 4.44
N PHE A 106 4.12 -0.18 4.63
CA PHE A 106 3.71 -1.14 3.63
C PHE A 106 2.25 -1.56 3.79
N CYS A 107 1.58 -1.84 2.67
CA CYS A 107 0.20 -2.30 2.67
C CYS A 107 -0.05 -3.30 1.53
N ILE A 108 -0.61 -4.45 1.87
CA ILE A 108 -1.12 -5.45 0.91
C ILE A 108 -2.59 -5.67 1.20
N ILE A 109 -3.41 -5.66 0.14
CA ILE A 109 -4.82 -6.00 0.20
C ILE A 109 -5.11 -6.87 -1.02
N CYS A 110 -5.30 -8.16 -0.81
CA CYS A 110 -5.45 -9.15 -1.87
C CYS A 110 -6.78 -9.90 -1.72
N ASP A 111 -7.38 -10.27 -2.85
CA ASP A 111 -8.51 -11.17 -2.91
C ASP A 111 -8.00 -12.62 -2.83
N PRO A 112 -8.29 -13.36 -1.74
CA PRO A 112 -7.80 -14.72 -1.57
C PRO A 112 -8.39 -15.68 -2.62
N SER A 113 -9.55 -15.36 -3.19
CA SER A 113 -10.21 -16.18 -4.21
C SER A 113 -9.65 -15.96 -5.62
N ALA A 114 -8.91 -14.86 -5.84
CA ALA A 114 -8.32 -14.57 -7.13
C ALA A 114 -7.09 -15.45 -7.41
N PRO A 115 -6.81 -15.81 -8.67
CA PRO A 115 -5.59 -16.51 -9.04
C PRO A 115 -4.33 -15.81 -8.53
N ARG A 116 -3.36 -16.60 -8.07
CA ARG A 116 -2.01 -16.14 -7.72
C ARG A 116 -1.10 -16.18 -8.95
N PHE A 117 -0.24 -15.18 -9.06
CA PHE A 117 0.86 -15.12 -10.01
C PHE A 117 2.18 -15.01 -9.24
N ASP A 118 3.14 -15.84 -9.60
CA ASP A 118 4.41 -15.97 -8.86
C ASP A 118 5.44 -14.91 -9.29
N VAL A 119 5.01 -13.64 -9.26
CA VAL A 119 5.81 -12.46 -9.62
C VAL A 119 6.74 -12.00 -8.48
N ASP A 120 6.56 -12.54 -7.27
CA ASP A 120 7.38 -12.29 -6.08
C ASP A 120 8.60 -13.22 -5.97
N VAL A 121 8.75 -14.15 -6.91
CA VAL A 121 9.86 -15.09 -7.01
C VAL A 121 10.51 -15.04 -8.40
N ASP A 122 11.71 -15.60 -8.53
CA ASP A 122 12.36 -15.85 -9.82
C ASP A 122 11.83 -17.14 -10.47
N GLU A 123 12.30 -17.46 -11.67
CA GLU A 123 11.92 -18.70 -12.38
C GLU A 123 12.33 -19.99 -11.64
N GLN A 124 13.20 -19.90 -10.62
CA GLN A 124 13.59 -21.01 -9.75
C GLN A 124 12.80 -21.04 -8.43
N GLY A 125 11.84 -20.15 -8.24
CA GLY A 125 10.99 -20.07 -7.05
C GLY A 125 11.66 -19.39 -5.85
N LYS A 126 12.79 -18.69 -6.03
CA LYS A 126 13.43 -17.92 -4.95
C LYS A 126 12.86 -16.52 -4.88
N ILE A 127 12.73 -15.96 -3.68
CA ILE A 127 12.26 -14.59 -3.48
C ILE A 127 13.13 -13.61 -4.28
N ASN A 128 12.47 -12.76 -5.07
CA ASN A 128 13.14 -11.88 -6.01
C ASN A 128 13.32 -10.43 -5.54
N TRP A 129 12.80 -10.08 -4.35
CA TRP A 129 12.91 -8.74 -3.75
C TRP A 129 12.49 -7.62 -4.72
N PHE A 130 11.25 -7.68 -5.22
CA PHE A 130 10.70 -6.74 -6.20
C PHE A 130 11.56 -6.67 -7.47
N ALA A 131 11.85 -7.84 -8.04
CA ALA A 131 12.69 -8.02 -9.23
C ALA A 131 14.19 -7.63 -9.10
N SER A 132 14.65 -7.24 -7.90
CA SER A 132 16.07 -6.92 -7.65
C SER A 132 16.98 -8.14 -7.76
N ASN A 133 16.44 -9.34 -7.56
CA ASN A 133 17.16 -10.61 -7.58
C ASN A 133 16.54 -11.60 -8.59
N GLY A 134 16.33 -11.13 -9.83
CA GLY A 134 15.76 -11.91 -10.93
C GLY A 134 14.28 -11.65 -11.17
N ARG A 135 13.76 -12.07 -12.33
CA ARG A 135 12.34 -11.92 -12.71
C ARG A 135 11.77 -13.28 -13.09
N ASN A 136 10.49 -13.48 -12.83
CA ASN A 136 9.71 -14.58 -13.39
C ASN A 136 8.86 -14.05 -14.56
N ILE A 137 9.49 -13.88 -15.72
CA ILE A 137 8.86 -13.24 -16.90
C ILE A 137 7.58 -13.96 -17.34
N PRO A 138 7.49 -15.31 -17.37
CA PRO A 138 6.25 -16.00 -17.71
C PRO A 138 5.08 -15.60 -16.80
N GLU A 139 5.30 -15.49 -15.49
CA GLU A 139 4.26 -15.11 -14.53
C GLU A 139 3.93 -13.62 -14.57
N GLU A 140 4.90 -12.75 -14.83
CA GLU A 140 4.65 -11.33 -15.07
C GLU A 140 3.76 -11.11 -16.30
N LEU A 141 4.00 -11.85 -17.39
CA LEU A 141 3.15 -11.78 -18.59
C LEU A 141 1.72 -12.24 -18.30
N ARG A 142 1.57 -13.34 -17.54
CA ARG A 142 0.25 -13.83 -17.10
C ARG A 142 -0.45 -12.81 -16.20
N ALA A 143 0.26 -12.22 -15.25
CA ALA A 143 -0.27 -11.19 -14.35
C ALA A 143 -0.70 -9.93 -15.13
N MET A 144 0.12 -9.48 -16.08
CA MET A 144 -0.19 -8.35 -16.96
C MET A 144 -1.45 -8.62 -17.78
N GLN A 145 -1.57 -9.80 -18.39
CA GLN A 145 -2.75 -10.22 -19.16
C GLN A 145 -4.01 -10.33 -18.29
N ALA A 146 -3.86 -10.72 -17.02
CA ALA A 146 -4.95 -10.73 -16.04
C ALA A 146 -5.32 -9.33 -15.51
N GLY A 147 -4.64 -8.28 -15.97
CA GLY A 147 -4.88 -6.92 -15.53
C GLY A 147 -4.38 -6.68 -14.10
N LEU A 148 -3.16 -7.11 -13.79
CA LEU A 148 -2.45 -6.74 -12.57
C LEU A 148 -1.35 -5.71 -12.85
N PHE A 149 -0.94 -4.98 -11.82
CA PHE A 149 0.24 -4.12 -11.84
C PHE A 149 1.52 -4.94 -11.61
N PRO A 150 2.72 -4.40 -11.91
CA PRO A 150 3.97 -5.05 -11.53
C PRO A 150 4.02 -5.43 -10.04
N ASN A 151 4.66 -6.55 -9.72
CA ASN A 151 4.79 -7.11 -8.37
C ASN A 151 3.48 -7.46 -7.64
N GLN A 152 2.32 -7.32 -8.30
CA GLN A 152 1.05 -7.69 -7.72
C GLN A 152 0.79 -9.19 -7.92
N THR A 153 0.83 -9.97 -6.84
CA THR A 153 0.63 -11.43 -6.89
C THR A 153 -0.83 -11.84 -7.05
N ARG A 154 -1.78 -10.99 -6.64
CA ARG A 154 -3.24 -11.24 -6.73
C ARG A 154 -4.01 -9.95 -6.98
N ARG A 155 -5.19 -10.06 -7.57
CA ARG A 155 -6.15 -8.95 -7.65
C ARG A 155 -6.46 -8.44 -6.24
N GLY A 156 -6.56 -7.12 -6.06
CA GLY A 156 -6.88 -6.53 -4.76
C GLY A 156 -8.38 -6.39 -4.50
N LEU A 157 -8.78 -6.40 -3.22
CA LEU A 157 -10.18 -6.22 -2.77
C LEU A 157 -10.69 -4.77 -2.82
N GLN A 158 -9.83 -3.82 -3.22
CA GLN A 158 -10.13 -2.38 -3.24
C GLN A 158 -10.47 -1.79 -1.85
N LEU A 159 -9.99 -2.42 -0.78
CA LEU A 159 -10.26 -1.99 0.60
C LEU A 159 -9.42 -0.80 1.04
N PHE A 160 -8.51 -0.28 0.21
CA PHE A 160 -7.70 0.88 0.59
C PHE A 160 -8.57 2.13 0.83
N THR A 161 -9.70 2.25 0.10
CA THR A 161 -10.69 3.32 0.34
C THR A 161 -11.40 3.19 1.69
N ASP A 162 -11.54 1.97 2.21
CA ASP A 162 -12.10 1.72 3.54
C ASP A 162 -11.02 1.87 4.64
N LEU A 163 -9.77 1.47 4.34
CA LEU A 163 -8.64 1.49 5.25
C LEU A 163 -8.12 2.90 5.50
N PHE A 164 -7.89 3.68 4.44
CA PHE A 164 -7.15 4.93 4.56
C PHE A 164 -7.79 5.94 5.53
N PRO A 165 -9.12 6.13 5.56
CA PRO A 165 -9.77 6.97 6.57
C PRO A 165 -9.50 6.49 8.01
N LEU A 166 -9.37 5.18 8.24
CA LEU A 166 -9.02 4.63 9.56
C LEU A 166 -7.57 4.98 9.93
N VAL A 167 -6.64 4.86 8.99
CA VAL A 167 -5.24 5.27 9.19
C VAL A 167 -5.14 6.77 9.47
N GLU A 168 -5.87 7.61 8.73
CA GLU A 168 -5.89 9.06 8.93
C GLU A 168 -6.46 9.43 10.32
N ARG A 169 -7.58 8.81 10.72
CA ARG A 169 -8.16 8.99 12.07
C ARG A 169 -7.25 8.49 13.18
N PHE A 170 -6.60 7.34 12.99
CA PHE A 170 -5.65 6.80 13.95
C PHE A 170 -4.43 7.73 14.12
N THR A 171 -3.91 8.28 13.02
CA THR A 171 -2.82 9.25 13.03
C THR A 171 -3.18 10.50 13.81
N ASP A 172 -4.35 11.06 13.51
CA ASP A 172 -4.89 12.24 14.21
C ASP A 172 -5.15 11.95 15.70
N ALA A 173 -5.64 10.76 16.02
CA ALA A 173 -5.90 10.34 17.39
C ALA A 173 -4.60 10.12 18.19
N LEU A 174 -3.46 9.84 17.53
CA LEU A 174 -2.12 9.90 18.13
C LEU A 174 -1.59 11.34 18.30
N GLY A 175 -2.33 12.35 17.84
CA GLY A 175 -1.88 13.75 17.85
C GLY A 175 -0.75 14.00 16.86
N LYS A 176 -0.72 13.26 15.74
CA LYS A 176 0.23 13.48 14.63
C LYS A 176 -0.51 14.17 13.48
N GLU A 177 0.19 15.07 12.80
CA GLU A 177 -0.43 15.92 11.75
C GLU A 177 -0.12 15.43 10.32
N MET A 178 0.75 14.44 10.17
CA MET A 178 1.24 14.00 8.88
C MET A 178 1.50 12.49 8.83
N ILE A 179 1.13 11.90 7.69
CA ILE A 179 1.52 10.56 7.28
C ILE A 179 2.58 10.69 6.18
N VAL A 180 3.64 9.90 6.23
CA VAL A 180 4.64 9.78 5.15
C VAL A 180 4.69 8.34 4.65
N ALA A 181 5.12 8.15 3.40
CA ALA A 181 5.31 6.82 2.83
C ALA A 181 6.32 6.84 1.69
N GLU A 182 6.94 5.69 1.43
CA GLU A 182 7.57 5.40 0.15
C GLU A 182 6.60 4.55 -0.69
N PRO A 183 6.18 5.00 -1.87
CA PRO A 183 5.18 4.30 -2.68
C PRO A 183 5.65 2.97 -3.28
N LEU A 184 6.96 2.73 -3.39
CA LEU A 184 7.61 1.53 -3.95
C LEU A 184 7.36 1.24 -5.45
N SER A 185 6.30 1.79 -6.04
CA SER A 185 6.03 1.72 -7.49
C SER A 185 5.33 2.98 -8.01
N TYR A 186 5.47 3.22 -9.32
CA TYR A 186 4.80 4.34 -10.01
C TYR A 186 3.27 4.30 -9.85
N ASP A 187 2.63 3.13 -9.97
CA ASP A 187 1.17 3.06 -9.81
C ASP A 187 0.71 3.37 -8.40
N ASN A 188 1.48 2.98 -7.38
CA ASN A 188 1.18 3.32 -6.01
C ASN A 188 1.29 4.83 -5.79
N ALA A 189 2.32 5.49 -6.31
CA ALA A 189 2.46 6.94 -6.22
C ALA A 189 1.22 7.66 -6.81
N ILE A 190 0.81 7.28 -8.04
CA ILE A 190 -0.41 7.82 -8.68
C ILE A 190 -1.68 7.46 -7.89
N ARG A 191 -1.73 6.27 -7.27
CA ARG A 191 -2.87 5.85 -6.45
C ARG A 191 -3.00 6.70 -5.19
N TYR A 192 -1.89 7.00 -4.51
CA TYR A 192 -1.88 7.80 -3.28
C TYR A 192 -2.33 9.25 -3.50
N GLU A 193 -2.11 9.83 -4.68
CA GLU A 193 -2.62 11.17 -5.04
C GLU A 193 -4.14 11.29 -4.81
N LYS A 194 -4.90 10.23 -5.13
CA LYS A 194 -6.37 10.18 -4.94
C LYS A 194 -6.78 10.25 -3.47
N TYR A 195 -5.88 9.88 -2.56
CA TYR A 195 -6.07 9.94 -1.12
C TYR A 195 -5.52 11.23 -0.52
N GLY A 196 -5.16 12.21 -1.36
CA GLY A 196 -4.75 13.55 -0.96
C GLY A 196 -3.27 13.68 -0.62
N PHE A 197 -2.44 12.70 -0.99
CA PHE A 197 -0.99 12.81 -0.82
C PHE A 197 -0.37 13.79 -1.83
N ASP A 198 0.70 14.46 -1.40
CA ASP A 198 1.65 15.16 -2.26
C ASP A 198 3.05 14.54 -2.07
N TYR A 199 4.02 15.05 -2.80
CA TYR A 199 5.38 14.57 -2.86
C TYR A 199 6.29 15.39 -1.97
N LEU A 200 6.90 14.73 -0.97
CA LEU A 200 7.99 15.29 -0.20
C LEU A 200 9.28 15.29 -1.04
N ARG A 201 9.48 14.23 -1.82
CA ARG A 201 10.58 14.05 -2.78
C ARG A 201 10.07 13.33 -4.03
N GLY A 202 10.66 13.60 -5.18
CA GLY A 202 10.31 12.92 -6.45
C GLY A 202 9.24 13.62 -7.29
N LYS A 203 8.69 14.76 -6.85
CA LYS A 203 7.66 15.52 -7.61
C LYS A 203 8.11 15.89 -9.04
N ARG A 204 9.39 16.27 -9.19
CA ARG A 204 9.98 16.58 -10.51
C ARG A 204 10.06 15.34 -11.40
N LEU A 205 10.53 14.22 -10.84
CA LEU A 205 10.60 12.95 -11.55
C LEU A 205 9.23 12.52 -12.08
N MET A 206 8.17 12.59 -11.25
CA MET A 206 6.82 12.23 -11.68
C MET A 206 6.30 13.12 -12.82
N ARG A 207 6.61 14.42 -12.81
CA ARG A 207 6.29 15.34 -13.91
C ARG A 207 7.08 15.03 -15.18
N GLU A 208 8.36 14.70 -15.04
CA GLU A 208 9.20 14.28 -16.15
C GLU A 208 8.66 12.99 -16.76
N ILE A 209 8.35 11.98 -15.96
CA ILE A 209 7.69 10.74 -16.42
C ILE A 209 6.42 11.07 -17.19
N ASN A 210 5.53 11.92 -16.66
CA ASN A 210 4.31 12.28 -17.36
C ASN A 210 4.57 12.91 -18.72
N ARG A 211 5.54 13.84 -18.80
CA ARG A 211 5.93 14.51 -20.04
C ARG A 211 6.54 13.54 -21.04
N GLU A 212 7.45 12.67 -20.60
CA GLU A 212 8.19 11.76 -21.47
C GLU A 212 7.32 10.63 -22.05
N PHE A 213 6.19 10.31 -21.42
CA PHE A 213 5.17 9.42 -21.98
C PHE A 213 4.18 10.12 -22.93
N GLN A 214 4.23 11.45 -23.09
CA GLN A 214 3.40 12.14 -24.10
C GLN A 214 3.95 11.94 -25.52
N PRO A 215 3.12 12.11 -26.57
CA PRO A 215 3.58 12.09 -27.95
C PRO A 215 4.81 12.98 -28.18
N GLY A 216 5.89 12.40 -28.71
CA GLY A 216 7.19 13.07 -28.92
C GLY A 216 8.13 13.09 -27.72
N GLY A 217 7.76 12.47 -26.60
CA GLY A 217 8.63 12.23 -25.45
C GLY A 217 9.48 10.96 -25.59
N ARG A 218 10.58 10.88 -24.84
CA ARG A 218 11.56 9.78 -24.99
C ARG A 218 10.96 8.40 -24.68
N TYR A 219 10.04 8.32 -23.73
CA TYR A 219 9.42 7.04 -23.34
C TYR A 219 8.33 6.64 -24.33
N PHE A 220 7.58 7.62 -24.85
CA PHE A 220 6.62 7.38 -25.91
C PHE A 220 7.27 6.75 -27.14
N ASP A 221 8.42 7.27 -27.59
CA ASP A 221 9.15 6.73 -28.75
C ASP A 221 9.70 5.32 -28.51
N GLN A 222 9.95 4.96 -27.24
CA GLN A 222 10.39 3.63 -26.84
C GLN A 222 9.24 2.61 -26.70
N LEU A 223 7.97 3.05 -26.75
CA LEU A 223 6.81 2.15 -26.82
C LEU A 223 6.61 1.62 -28.24
N ASN A 224 7.62 0.93 -28.75
CA ASN A 224 7.71 0.46 -30.14
C ASN A 224 7.47 -1.06 -30.29
N GLY A 225 7.08 -1.75 -29.22
CA GLY A 225 6.83 -3.19 -29.20
C GLY A 225 8.09 -4.05 -29.08
N SER A 226 9.24 -3.50 -28.65
CA SER A 226 10.47 -4.27 -28.41
C SER A 226 10.32 -5.35 -27.34
N SER A 227 9.35 -5.19 -26.44
CA SER A 227 8.93 -6.19 -25.46
C SER A 227 7.40 -6.14 -25.30
N PRO A 228 6.77 -7.20 -24.77
CA PRO A 228 5.35 -7.17 -24.43
C PRO A 228 4.98 -6.06 -23.43
N PHE A 229 5.95 -5.55 -22.67
CA PHE A 229 5.81 -4.46 -21.70
C PHE A 229 6.06 -3.06 -22.29
N ARG A 230 6.34 -2.95 -23.60
CA ARG A 230 6.61 -1.69 -24.31
C ARG A 230 5.75 -1.56 -25.57
N MET A 231 4.52 -2.05 -25.54
CA MET A 231 3.61 -1.96 -26.67
C MET A 231 3.08 -0.54 -26.85
N PRO A 232 2.88 -0.06 -28.09
CA PRO A 232 2.13 1.17 -28.33
C PRO A 232 0.75 1.13 -27.64
N GLY A 233 0.35 2.24 -27.02
CA GLY A 233 -0.89 2.35 -26.24
C GLY A 233 -0.68 2.26 -24.73
N MET A 234 0.47 1.73 -24.27
CA MET A 234 0.79 1.66 -22.83
C MET A 234 0.95 3.04 -22.18
N GLU A 235 1.22 4.09 -22.95
CA GLU A 235 1.29 5.47 -22.47
C GLU A 235 -0.03 6.00 -21.91
N ARG A 236 -1.15 5.36 -22.24
CA ARG A 236 -2.49 5.89 -21.97
C ARG A 236 -3.02 5.51 -20.60
N THR A 237 -2.46 4.50 -19.97
CA THR A 237 -2.97 3.97 -18.70
C THR A 237 -1.88 3.93 -17.65
N VAL A 238 -2.28 3.99 -16.38
CA VAL A 238 -1.31 3.89 -15.26
C VAL A 238 -0.63 2.53 -15.31
N ARG A 239 -1.38 1.46 -15.56
CA ARG A 239 -0.83 0.09 -15.63
C ARG A 239 0.16 -0.08 -16.77
N GLY A 240 -0.14 0.46 -17.94
CA GLY A 240 0.77 0.40 -19.09
C GLY A 240 2.09 1.09 -18.79
N ARG A 241 2.05 2.32 -18.27
CA ARG A 241 3.24 3.06 -17.84
C ARG A 241 4.01 2.31 -16.74
N SER A 242 3.34 1.73 -15.76
CA SER A 242 3.98 0.94 -14.71
C SER A 242 4.73 -0.27 -15.25
N TRP A 243 4.14 -1.02 -16.20
CA TRP A 243 4.81 -2.17 -16.82
C TRP A 243 6.01 -1.73 -17.66
N ALA A 244 5.90 -0.64 -18.41
CA ALA A 244 7.03 -0.09 -19.16
C ALA A 244 8.17 0.39 -18.24
N ILE A 245 7.84 1.03 -17.11
CA ILE A 245 8.81 1.44 -16.08
C ILE A 245 9.47 0.20 -15.44
N HIS A 246 8.69 -0.82 -15.08
CA HIS A 246 9.19 -2.09 -14.55
C HIS A 246 10.11 -2.81 -15.54
N ASP A 247 9.83 -2.68 -16.83
CA ASP A 247 10.67 -3.20 -17.92
C ASP A 247 11.91 -2.33 -18.21
N GLY A 248 12.14 -1.27 -17.43
CA GLY A 248 13.34 -0.44 -17.52
C GLY A 248 13.32 0.58 -18.66
N ILE A 249 12.15 1.09 -19.07
CA ILE A 249 12.07 2.16 -20.09
C ILE A 249 12.76 3.47 -19.67
N MET A 250 13.02 3.64 -18.37
CA MET A 250 13.64 4.83 -17.81
C MET A 250 15.17 4.86 -17.94
N ASP A 251 15.81 3.75 -18.28
CA ASP A 251 17.26 3.49 -18.21
C ASP A 251 17.89 3.60 -16.79
N GLU A 252 17.14 4.16 -15.84
CA GLU A 252 17.44 4.25 -14.42
C GLU A 252 16.31 3.63 -13.58
N ALA A 253 16.61 3.23 -12.35
CA ALA A 253 15.60 2.72 -11.45
C ALA A 253 14.58 3.82 -11.11
N TRP A 254 13.31 3.46 -11.02
CA TRP A 254 12.31 4.34 -10.43
C TRP A 254 12.50 4.34 -8.92
N ASP A 255 13.16 5.37 -8.38
CA ASP A 255 13.50 5.46 -6.97
C ASP A 255 13.37 6.90 -6.43
N GLY A 256 13.71 7.09 -5.15
CA GLY A 256 13.82 8.42 -4.55
C GLY A 256 12.49 9.16 -4.41
N VAL A 257 11.35 8.49 -4.58
CA VAL A 257 10.02 9.08 -4.39
C VAL A 257 9.58 8.90 -2.93
N GLN A 258 9.21 10.00 -2.28
CA GLN A 258 8.62 9.99 -0.95
C GLN A 258 7.40 10.90 -0.94
N ILE A 259 6.30 10.41 -0.40
CA ILE A 259 5.01 11.11 -0.38
C ILE A 259 4.61 11.45 1.05
N TYR A 260 3.76 12.46 1.20
CA TYR A 260 3.19 12.86 2.48
C TYR A 260 1.71 13.22 2.34
N LYS A 261 0.96 13.02 3.43
CA LYS A 261 -0.43 13.45 3.60
C LYS A 261 -0.52 14.28 4.87
N VAL A 262 -1.03 15.50 4.75
CA VAL A 262 -1.46 16.29 5.92
C VAL A 262 -2.86 15.85 6.31
N ILE A 263 -3.08 15.59 7.60
CA ILE A 263 -4.38 15.16 8.13
C ILE A 263 -5.45 16.21 7.81
N GLY A 264 -6.58 15.76 7.25
CA GLY A 264 -7.72 16.60 6.89
C GLY A 264 -7.55 17.41 5.60
N VAL A 265 -6.39 17.36 4.95
CA VAL A 265 -6.10 18.15 3.73
C VAL A 265 -5.99 17.24 2.51
N ASN A 266 -6.71 17.54 1.44
CA ASN A 266 -6.46 16.93 0.13
C ASN A 266 -5.53 17.83 -0.68
N ALA A 267 -4.35 17.34 -1.05
CA ALA A 267 -3.37 18.14 -1.80
C ALA A 267 -3.78 18.48 -3.24
N GLY A 268 -4.77 17.79 -3.81
CA GLY A 268 -5.27 18.05 -5.16
C GLY A 268 -4.23 17.77 -6.26
N ILE A 269 -3.28 16.88 -6.01
CA ILE A 269 -2.28 16.49 -7.00
C ILE A 269 -2.88 15.50 -7.99
N GLU A 270 -2.57 15.69 -9.26
CA GLU A 270 -2.89 14.74 -10.31
C GLU A 270 -1.76 14.75 -11.34
N MET A 271 -0.84 13.78 -11.27
CA MET A 271 0.34 13.74 -12.13
C MET A 271 0.06 13.22 -13.54
N PHE A 272 -1.00 12.43 -13.69
CA PHE A 272 -1.40 11.86 -14.97
C PHE A 272 -2.92 12.05 -15.21
N PRO A 273 -3.39 13.29 -15.41
CA PRO A 273 -4.82 13.62 -15.49
C PRO A 273 -5.50 13.06 -16.75
N GLU A 274 -4.79 12.99 -17.87
CA GLU A 274 -5.29 12.53 -19.17
C GLU A 274 -5.36 11.00 -19.33
N ARG A 275 -5.10 10.25 -18.25
CA ARG A 275 -5.12 8.78 -18.26
C ARG A 275 -6.48 8.23 -18.67
N GLU A 276 -6.47 7.20 -19.51
CA GLU A 276 -7.65 6.40 -19.80
C GLU A 276 -8.03 5.56 -18.57
N GLN A 277 -9.33 5.49 -18.27
CA GLN A 277 -9.82 4.64 -17.20
C GLN A 277 -9.84 3.18 -17.66
N GLU A 278 -9.07 2.36 -16.96
CA GLU A 278 -9.02 0.94 -17.23
C GLU A 278 -10.26 0.25 -16.67
N LYS A 279 -11.02 -0.43 -17.55
CA LYS A 279 -12.09 -1.34 -17.10
C LYS A 279 -11.46 -2.49 -16.33
N ARG A 280 -12.01 -2.75 -15.14
CA ARG A 280 -11.55 -3.79 -14.20
C ARG A 280 -12.23 -5.13 -14.45
#